data_AF-A0AAW4VCI0-F1
#
_entry.id   AF-A0AAW4VCI0-F1
#
_cell.length_a   1.000
_cell.length_b   1.000
_cell.length_c   1.000
_cell.angle_alpha   90.00
_cell.angle_beta   90.00
_cell.angle_gamma   90.00
#
_symmetry.space_group_name_H-M   'P 1'
#
loop_
_entity.id
_entity.type
_entity.pdbx_description
1 polymer ?
#
loop_
_entity_poly.entity_id
_entity_poly.type
_entity_poly.pdbx_seq_one_letter_code
_entity_poly.pdbx_strand_id
1 'polypeptide(L)'
;MMNTKNREVTIDDHVIVLTKVEYDLLKMFMEHPKEAVSRETLLQSIWGFQYDGDTRIVDVHVFKLKGKLKESRVSFKSVRGVGYKLVKKDD
;
A
#
# COMPACT_ATOMS: atom_id res chain seq x y z
N MET A 1 4.88 -6.04 12.08
CA MET A 1 6.26 -6.00 11.55
C MET A 1 6.22 -6.37 10.07
N MET A 2 7.24 -6.01 9.27
CA MET A 2 7.37 -6.45 7.87
C MET A 2 8.71 -7.16 7.70
N ASN A 3 8.68 -8.39 7.22
CA ASN A 3 9.86 -9.18 6.87
C ASN A 3 10.00 -9.20 5.34
N THR A 4 11.07 -8.57 4.84
CA THR A 4 11.30 -8.44 3.40
C THR A 4 11.88 -9.67 2.73
N LYS A 5 12.56 -10.55 3.48
CA LYS A 5 13.11 -11.81 2.96
C LYS A 5 12.01 -12.82 2.70
N ASN A 6 11.06 -12.94 3.64
CA ASN A 6 9.97 -13.92 3.56
C ASN A 6 8.68 -13.35 2.98
N ARG A 7 8.67 -12.06 2.63
CA ARG A 7 7.46 -11.31 2.20
C ARG A 7 6.29 -11.46 3.17
N GLU A 8 6.61 -11.42 4.45
CA GLU A 8 5.64 -11.62 5.53
C GLU A 8 5.32 -10.29 6.21
N VAL A 9 4.07 -10.12 6.59
CA VAL A 9 3.60 -8.97 7.37
C VAL A 9 2.87 -9.51 8.59
N THR A 10 3.14 -8.91 9.75
CA THR A 10 2.46 -9.25 11.00
C THR A 10 1.80 -8.01 11.63
N ILE A 11 0.65 -8.21 12.26
CA ILE A 11 0.00 -7.26 13.16
C ILE A 11 -0.13 -7.95 14.51
N ASP A 12 0.41 -7.34 15.57
CA ASP A 12 0.40 -7.91 16.93
C ASP A 12 0.82 -9.40 16.93
N ASP A 13 1.94 -9.68 16.27
CA ASP A 13 2.54 -11.02 16.08
C ASP A 13 1.70 -12.04 15.28
N HIS A 14 0.56 -11.64 14.72
CA HIS A 14 -0.25 -12.47 13.82
C HIS A 14 0.08 -12.18 12.35
N VAL A 15 0.40 -13.23 11.59
CA VAL A 15 0.65 -13.14 10.15
C VAL A 15 -0.63 -12.75 9.41
N ILE A 16 -0.55 -11.71 8.57
CA ILE A 16 -1.61 -11.32 7.66
C ILE A 16 -1.24 -11.67 6.22
N VAL A 17 -2.17 -12.36 5.54
CA VAL A 17 -1.98 -12.80 4.16
C VAL A 17 -2.23 -11.65 3.20
N LEU A 18 -1.17 -11.18 2.56
CA LEU A 18 -1.21 -10.21 1.47
C LEU A 18 -0.97 -10.91 0.14
N THR A 19 -1.66 -10.44 -0.90
CA THR A 19 -1.27 -10.74 -2.28
C THR A 19 0.04 -10.07 -2.61
N LYS A 20 0.71 -10.49 -3.70
CA LYS A 20 1.94 -9.84 -4.18
C LYS A 20 1.78 -8.33 -4.33
N VAL A 21 0.69 -7.89 -4.96
CA VAL A 21 0.41 -6.46 -5.21
C VAL A 21 0.19 -5.69 -3.91
N GLU A 22 -0.60 -6.24 -2.98
CA GLU A 22 -0.84 -5.60 -1.68
C GLU A 22 0.44 -5.48 -0.85
N TYR A 23 1.30 -6.51 -0.89
CA TYR A 23 2.61 -6.48 -0.25
C TYR A 23 3.51 -5.43 -0.86
N ASP A 24 3.64 -5.41 -2.19
CA ASP A 24 4.51 -4.48 -2.92
C ASP A 24 4.04 -3.02 -2.69
N LEU A 25 2.72 -2.77 -2.66
CA LEU A 25 2.16 -1.46 -2.30
C LEU A 25 2.51 -1.06 -0.87
N LEU A 26 2.30 -1.95 0.11
CA LEU A 26 2.63 -1.66 1.50
C LEU A 26 4.14 -1.34 1.64
N LYS A 27 4.98 -2.12 0.98
CA LYS A 27 6.43 -1.91 0.95
C LYS A 27 6.78 -0.51 0.45
N MET A 28 6.24 -0.13 -0.70
CA MET A 28 6.43 1.19 -1.30
C MET A 28 6.05 2.30 -0.31
N PHE A 29 4.89 2.23 0.32
CA PHE A 29 4.48 3.27 1.27
C PHE A 29 5.31 3.29 2.56
N MET A 30 5.86 2.15 3.00
CA MET A 30 6.75 2.09 4.16
C MET A 30 8.14 2.65 3.86
N GLU A 31 8.61 2.55 2.63
CA GLU A 31 9.86 3.18 2.15
C GLU A 31 9.70 4.70 1.96
N HIS A 32 8.47 5.19 1.76
CA HIS A 32 8.11 6.60 1.60
C HIS A 32 7.18 7.11 2.73
N PRO A 33 7.62 7.08 4.01
CA PRO A 33 6.75 7.43 5.12
C PRO A 33 6.34 8.91 5.06
N LYS A 34 5.04 9.18 5.26
CA LYS A 34 4.41 10.52 5.26
C LYS A 34 4.32 11.23 3.89
N GLU A 35 4.84 10.63 2.83
CA GLU A 35 4.72 11.17 1.47
C GLU A 35 3.44 10.69 0.79
N ALA A 36 2.87 11.56 -0.04
CA ALA A 36 1.78 11.18 -0.92
C ALA A 36 2.37 10.67 -2.24
N VAL A 37 2.07 9.41 -2.58
CA VAL A 37 2.52 8.78 -3.82
C VAL A 37 1.37 8.81 -4.83
N SER A 38 1.65 9.25 -6.05
CA SER A 38 0.64 9.35 -7.09
C SER A 38 0.18 7.98 -7.59
N ARG A 39 -1.03 7.92 -8.15
CA ARG A 39 -1.57 6.65 -8.69
C ARG A 39 -0.74 6.18 -9.88
N GLU A 40 -0.27 7.11 -10.70
CA GLU A 40 0.59 6.85 -11.84
C GLU A 40 1.92 6.21 -11.41
N THR A 41 2.55 6.77 -10.37
CA THR A 41 3.78 6.20 -9.80
C THR A 41 3.53 4.81 -9.22
N LEU A 42 2.46 4.63 -8.43
CA LEU A 42 2.11 3.32 -7.86
C LEU A 42 1.83 2.29 -8.98
N LEU A 43 1.14 2.71 -10.04
CA LEU A 43 0.86 1.86 -11.18
C LEU A 43 2.15 1.41 -11.87
N GLN A 44 3.02 2.36 -12.21
CA GLN A 44 4.29 2.11 -12.88
C GLN A 44 5.25 1.27 -12.02
N SER A 45 5.34 1.53 -10.72
CA SER A 45 6.22 0.77 -9.83
C SER A 45 5.80 -0.67 -9.65
N ILE A 46 4.50 -0.96 -9.68
CA ILE A 46 3.95 -2.29 -9.33
C ILE A 46 3.66 -3.14 -10.57
N TRP A 47 3.18 -2.52 -11.65
CA TRP A 47 2.82 -3.18 -12.91
C TRP A 47 3.78 -2.88 -14.07
N GLY A 48 4.62 -1.84 -13.97
CA GLY A 48 5.59 -1.46 -15.00
C GLY A 48 5.05 -0.50 -16.04
N PHE A 49 5.95 0.13 -16.80
CA PHE A 49 5.63 1.11 -17.85
C PHE A 49 4.85 0.55 -19.05
N GLN A 50 4.83 -0.78 -19.20
CA GLN A 50 4.11 -1.45 -20.30
C GLN A 50 2.64 -1.73 -19.98
N TYR A 51 2.20 -1.43 -18.75
CA TYR A 51 0.80 -1.56 -18.38
C TYR A 51 -0.02 -0.41 -18.97
N ASP A 52 -0.92 -0.71 -19.90
CA ASP A 52 -1.77 0.26 -20.59
C ASP A 52 -3.11 0.54 -19.86
N GLY A 53 -3.32 -0.07 -18.70
CA GLY A 53 -4.58 0.00 -17.98
C GLY A 53 -4.77 1.25 -17.13
N ASP A 54 -6.01 1.43 -16.66
CA ASP A 54 -6.44 2.57 -15.84
C ASP A 54 -5.79 2.55 -14.43
N THR A 55 -5.38 3.73 -13.95
CA THR A 55 -4.85 3.95 -12.59
C THR A 55 -5.84 3.56 -11.49
N ARG A 56 -7.13 3.41 -11.80
CA ARG A 56 -8.18 2.87 -10.91
C ARG A 56 -7.87 1.50 -10.32
N ILE A 57 -7.04 0.68 -10.97
CA ILE A 57 -6.63 -0.60 -10.39
C ILE A 57 -5.86 -0.40 -9.07
N VAL A 58 -5.12 0.69 -8.95
CA VAL A 58 -4.43 1.08 -7.71
C VAL A 58 -5.43 1.29 -6.58
N ASP A 59 -6.55 1.99 -6.85
CA ASP A 59 -7.57 2.28 -5.84
C ASP A 59 -8.16 0.99 -5.27
N VAL A 60 -8.42 -0.01 -6.13
CA VAL A 60 -8.94 -1.32 -5.72
C VAL A 60 -7.96 -2.03 -4.78
N HIS A 61 -6.68 -2.04 -5.11
CA HIS A 61 -5.67 -2.70 -4.29
C HIS A 61 -5.38 -1.95 -2.99
N VAL A 62 -5.38 -0.61 -3.00
CA VAL A 62 -5.26 0.20 -1.79
C VAL A 62 -6.45 -0.02 -0.86
N PHE A 63 -7.68 -0.11 -1.41
CA PHE A 63 -8.87 -0.41 -0.62
C PHE A 63 -8.79 -1.79 0.04
N LYS A 64 -8.43 -2.84 -0.72
CA LYS A 64 -8.27 -4.20 -0.19
C LYS A 64 -7.19 -4.27 0.89
N LEU A 65 -6.02 -3.66 0.62
CA LEU A 65 -4.92 -3.58 1.58
C LEU A 65 -5.35 -2.85 2.85
N LYS A 66 -6.05 -1.72 2.74
CA LYS A 66 -6.60 -0.98 3.88
C LYS A 66 -7.51 -1.85 4.75
N GLY A 67 -8.37 -2.65 4.12
CA GLY A 67 -9.24 -3.61 4.82
C GLY A 67 -8.44 -4.67 5.61
N LYS A 68 -7.36 -5.20 5.03
CA LYS A 68 -6.48 -6.17 5.70
C LYS A 68 -5.67 -5.54 6.84
N LEU A 69 -5.37 -4.25 6.77
CA LEU A 69 -4.66 -3.49 7.80
C LEU A 69 -5.60 -2.86 8.84
N LYS A 70 -6.88 -3.27 8.90
CA LYS A 70 -7.88 -2.68 9.81
C LYS A 70 -7.52 -2.78 11.30
N GLU A 71 -6.79 -3.81 11.72
CA GLU A 71 -6.32 -3.97 13.11
C GLU A 71 -4.94 -3.32 13.35
N SER A 72 -4.24 -2.86 12.31
CA SER A 72 -2.93 -2.22 12.46
C SER A 72 -3.04 -0.79 12.98
N ARG A 73 -1.90 -0.18 13.37
CA ARG A 73 -1.83 1.24 13.75
C ARG A 73 -1.74 2.20 12.56
N VAL A 74 -1.78 1.69 11.33
CA VAL A 74 -1.63 2.47 10.10
C VAL A 74 -2.86 2.37 9.21
N SER A 75 -3.04 3.37 8.34
CA SER A 75 -4.13 3.42 7.38
C SER A 75 -3.70 4.23 6.16
N PHE A 76 -4.50 4.17 5.10
CA PHE A 76 -4.31 4.98 3.90
C PHE A 76 -5.29 6.15 3.88
N LYS A 77 -4.76 7.36 3.67
CA LYS A 77 -5.53 8.59 3.40
C LYS A 77 -5.34 8.98 1.92
N SER A 78 -6.44 9.38 1.28
CA SER A 78 -6.40 9.97 -0.05
C SER A 78 -5.95 11.43 0.07
N VAL A 79 -5.02 11.85 -0.78
CA VAL A 79 -4.57 13.24 -0.91
C VAL A 79 -5.09 13.76 -2.23
N ARG A 80 -6.07 14.66 -2.17
CA ARG A 80 -6.78 15.18 -3.34
C ARG A 80 -5.79 15.75 -4.36
N GLY A 81 -5.91 15.31 -5.61
CA GLY A 81 -5.04 15.74 -6.71
C GLY A 81 -3.63 15.15 -6.71
N VAL A 82 -3.29 14.31 -5.71
CA VAL A 82 -1.95 13.71 -5.61
C VAL A 82 -2.05 12.19 -5.69
N GLY A 83 -2.69 11.53 -4.73
CA GLY A 83 -2.70 10.06 -4.66
C GLY A 83 -2.99 9.57 -3.25
N TYR A 84 -2.15 8.66 -2.74
CA TYR A 84 -2.33 8.04 -1.43
C TYR A 84 -1.12 8.26 -0.54
N LYS A 85 -1.37 8.34 0.77
CA LYS A 85 -0.32 8.32 1.79
C LYS A 85 -0.64 7.31 2.87
N LEU A 86 0.39 6.65 3.38
CA LEU A 86 0.29 5.85 4.61
C LEU A 86 0.43 6.79 5.81
N VAL A 87 -0.49 6.64 6.76
CA VAL A 87 -0.55 7.45 7.98
C VAL A 87 -0.74 6.56 9.19
N LYS A 88 -0.35 7.07 10.35
CA LYS A 88 -0.78 6.48 11.63
C LYS A 88 -2.26 6.81 11.86
N LYS A 89 -2.98 5.93 12.55
CA LYS A 89 -4.40 6.14 12.88
C LYS A 89 -4.61 7.21 13.95
N ASP A 90 -3.58 7.48 14.74
CA ASP A 90 -3.60 8.47 15.82
C ASP A 90 -3.19 9.89 15.36
N ASP A 91 -3.03 10.10 14.04
CA ASP A 91 -2.72 11.39 13.37
C ASP A 91 -3.96 12.01 12.67
#